data_AF-A0A381ID89-F1
#
_entry.id   AF-A0A381ID89-F1
#
_cell.length_a   1.000
_cell.length_b   1.000
_cell.length_c   1.000
_cell.angle_alpha   90.00
_cell.angle_beta   90.00
_cell.angle_gamma   90.00
#
_symmetry.space_group_name_H-M   'P 1'
#
loop_
_entity.id
_entity.type
_entity.pdbx_description
1 polymer ?
#
loop_
_entity_poly.entity_id
_entity_poly.type
_entity_poly.pdbx_seq_one_letter_code
_entity_poly.pdbx_strand_id
1 'polypeptide(L)'
;MTYGCHTKNIPGSHVIIKCAGKEVPDNTVFEGAMLAAFFSKSKLSSQVPVDYTKRKNVKKPSGSKPGMVIYETNSTIYVTPEEETVAKLKVKSE
;
A
#
# COMPACT_ATOMS: atom_id res chain seq x y z
N MET A 1 -12.82 -4.52 -7.02
CA MET A 1 -12.42 -3.11 -6.92
C MET A 1 -10.91 -3.05 -6.66
N THR A 2 -10.17 -2.06 -7.17
CA THR A 2 -8.70 -1.99 -7.01
C THR A 2 -8.32 -1.01 -5.90
N TYR A 3 -7.42 -1.41 -5.02
CA TYR A 3 -6.93 -0.59 -3.91
C TYR A 3 -5.45 -0.26 -4.10
N GLY A 4 -5.04 0.94 -3.71
CA GLY A 4 -3.65 1.37 -3.67
C GLY A 4 -3.22 1.62 -2.24
N CYS A 5 -2.03 1.16 -1.88
CA CYS A 5 -1.40 1.37 -0.57
C CYS A 5 -0.06 2.08 -0.74
N HIS A 6 0.21 3.05 0.13
CA HIS A 6 1.49 3.76 0.19
C HIS A 6 1.76 4.22 1.62
N THR A 7 3.02 4.25 2.03
CA THR A 7 3.40 4.73 3.37
C THR A 7 3.07 6.21 3.55
N LYS A 8 2.48 6.57 4.69
CA LYS A 8 2.06 7.95 4.96
C LYS A 8 3.28 8.84 5.23
N ASN A 9 3.48 9.87 4.40
CA ASN A 9 4.58 10.85 4.50
C ASN A 9 6.00 10.25 4.49
N ILE A 10 6.14 8.98 4.11
CA ILE A 10 7.41 8.26 4.04
C ILE A 10 7.61 7.83 2.59
N PRO A 11 8.81 8.04 1.99
CA PRO A 11 9.12 7.49 0.69
C PRO A 11 9.06 5.96 0.71
N GLY A 12 8.22 5.40 -0.15
CA GLY A 12 8.04 3.96 -0.25
C GLY A 12 7.50 3.53 -1.60
N SER A 13 7.28 2.22 -1.73
CA SER A 13 6.73 1.63 -2.95
C SER A 13 5.21 1.80 -2.99
N HIS A 14 4.67 1.97 -4.20
CA HIS A 14 3.22 1.93 -4.42
C HIS A 14 2.78 0.49 -4.58
N VAL A 15 1.92 0.00 -3.68
CA VAL A 15 1.36 -1.34 -3.75
C VAL A 15 -0.06 -1.25 -4.30
N ILE A 16 -0.41 -2.15 -5.22
CA ILE A 16 -1.74 -2.19 -5.83
C ILE A 16 -2.35 -3.58 -5.60
N ILE A 17 -3.49 -3.63 -4.95
CA ILE A 17 -4.27 -4.85 -4.74
C ILE A 17 -5.31 -4.96 -5.85
N LYS A 18 -5.16 -5.96 -6.72
CA LYS A 18 -6.06 -6.24 -7.84
C LYS A 18 -7.11 -7.28 -7.43
N CYS A 19 -8.36 -6.86 -7.28
CA CYS A 19 -9.43 -7.77 -6.82
C CYS A 19 -10.53 -8.00 -7.84
N ALA A 20 -10.23 -7.95 -9.15
CA ALA A 20 -11.12 -8.37 -10.26
C ALA A 20 -12.62 -8.01 -10.07
N GLY A 21 -12.91 -6.77 -9.65
CA GLY A 21 -14.28 -6.32 -9.39
C GLY A 21 -14.84 -6.57 -7.98
N LYS A 22 -14.33 -7.55 -7.22
CA LYS A 22 -14.78 -7.90 -5.86
C LYS A 22 -14.28 -6.96 -4.75
N GLU A 23 -14.95 -7.02 -3.61
CA GLU A 23 -14.50 -6.38 -2.37
C GLU A 23 -13.24 -7.06 -1.84
N VAL A 24 -12.38 -6.29 -1.18
CA VAL A 24 -11.08 -6.76 -0.69
C VAL A 24 -11.23 -7.09 0.78
N PRO A 25 -10.93 -8.31 1.21
CA PRO A 25 -10.90 -8.65 2.63
C PRO A 25 -9.88 -7.77 3.36
N ASP A 26 -10.19 -7.41 4.61
CA ASP A 26 -9.29 -6.60 5.45
C ASP A 26 -7.90 -7.23 5.59
N ASN A 27 -7.82 -8.57 5.65
CA ASN A 27 -6.54 -9.28 5.67
C ASN A 27 -5.68 -9.00 4.43
N THR A 28 -6.27 -8.94 3.24
CA THR A 28 -5.52 -8.63 2.01
C THR A 28 -5.08 -7.16 1.99
N VAL A 29 -5.87 -6.25 2.55
CA VAL A 29 -5.46 -4.85 2.74
C VAL A 29 -4.25 -4.78 3.69
N PHE A 30 -4.29 -5.54 4.79
CA PHE A 30 -3.19 -5.63 5.75
C PHE A 30 -1.92 -6.19 5.12
N GLU A 31 -2.01 -7.28 4.33
CA GLU A 31 -0.89 -7.84 3.54
C GLU A 31 -0.30 -6.83 2.57
N GLY A 32 -1.15 -6.11 1.82
CA GLY A 32 -0.71 -5.04 0.92
C GLY A 32 -0.03 -3.90 1.67
N ALA A 33 -0.52 -3.55 2.86
CA ALA A 33 0.08 -2.52 3.70
C ALA A 33 1.44 -2.96 4.26
N MET A 34 1.59 -4.22 4.68
CA MET A 34 2.88 -4.78 5.11
C MET A 34 3.92 -4.71 3.99
N LEU A 35 3.53 -5.06 2.76
CA LEU A 35 4.41 -4.91 1.59
C LEU A 35 4.84 -3.45 1.38
N ALA A 36 3.89 -2.51 1.47
CA ALA A 36 4.18 -1.09 1.31
C ALA A 36 5.16 -0.57 2.38
N ALA A 37 4.96 -0.97 3.64
CA ALA A 37 5.85 -0.63 4.74
C ALA A 37 7.24 -1.28 4.60
N PHE A 38 7.30 -2.55 4.20
CA PHE A 38 8.55 -3.28 4.03
C PHE A 38 9.42 -2.73 2.89
N PHE A 39 8.82 -2.33 1.77
CA PHE A 39 9.51 -1.69 0.64
C PHE A 39 9.54 -0.16 0.74
N SER A 40 9.60 0.37 1.98
CA SER A 40 9.75 1.79 2.27
C SER A 40 11.01 2.07 3.08
N LYS A 41 11.31 3.35 3.30
CA LYS A 41 12.38 3.76 4.24
C LYS A 41 12.12 3.34 5.69
N SER A 42 10.89 2.96 6.04
CA SER A 42 10.49 2.54 7.40
C SER A 42 10.47 1.02 7.60
N LYS A 43 11.18 0.25 6.76
CA LYS A 43 11.27 -1.22 6.86
C LYS A 43 11.64 -1.74 8.26
N LEU A 44 12.45 -0.99 9.02
CA LEU A 44 12.92 -1.39 10.36
C LEU A 44 12.12 -0.76 11.51
N SER A 45 11.07 0.00 11.21
CA SER A 45 10.24 0.67 12.19
C SER A 45 9.02 -0.18 12.56
N SER A 46 8.52 -0.03 13.78
CA SER A 46 7.24 -0.61 14.21
C SER A 46 6.10 0.39 14.02
N GLN A 47 4.87 -0.11 13.88
CA GLN A 47 3.66 0.72 13.69
C GLN A 47 3.82 1.78 12.57
N VAL A 48 4.30 1.35 11.40
CA VAL A 48 4.42 2.21 10.22
C VAL A 48 3.02 2.56 9.71
N PRO A 49 2.69 3.86 9.57
CA PRO A 49 1.41 4.27 9.03
C PRO A 49 1.39 4.07 7.51
N VAL A 50 0.41 3.34 7.02
CA VAL A 50 0.17 3.09 5.60
C VAL A 50 -1.20 3.59 5.23
N ASP A 51 -1.25 4.49 4.24
CA ASP A 51 -2.50 4.95 3.68
C ASP A 51 -2.95 3.98 2.60
N TYR A 52 -4.20 3.54 2.68
CA TYR A 52 -4.85 2.76 1.65
C TYR A 52 -6.11 3.45 1.18
N THR A 53 -6.37 3.36 -0.12
CA THR A 53 -7.59 3.89 -0.71
C THR A 53 -7.97 3.16 -2.00
N LYS A 54 -9.21 3.34 -2.44
CA LYS A 54 -9.68 2.84 -3.73
C LYS A 54 -8.99 3.62 -4.83
N ARG A 55 -8.55 2.96 -5.91
CA ARG A 55 -7.87 3.61 -7.05
C ARG A 55 -8.65 4.81 -7.61
N LYS A 56 -9.99 4.75 -7.58
CA LYS A 56 -10.87 5.84 -8.03
C LYS A 56 -10.73 7.14 -7.22
N ASN A 57 -10.23 7.06 -5.98
CA ASN A 57 -10.02 8.20 -5.08
C ASN A 57 -8.62 8.82 -5.25
N VAL A 58 -7.76 8.21 -6.08
CA VAL A 58 -6.40 8.70 -6.37
C VAL A 58 -6.45 9.57 -7.62
N LYS A 59 -6.00 10.83 -7.50
CA LYS A 59 -5.94 11.78 -8.61
C LYS A 59 -4.53 12.31 -8.80
N LYS A 60 -4.13 12.51 -10.06
CA LYS A 60 -2.90 13.23 -10.40
C LYS A 60 -3.27 14.68 -10.69
N PRO A 61 -2.81 15.66 -9.89
CA PRO A 61 -3.02 17.07 -10.19
C PRO A 61 -2.39 17.43 -11.54
N SER A 62 -3.07 18.26 -12.34
CA SER A 62 -2.55 18.75 -13.61
C SER A 62 -1.24 19.52 -13.38
N GLY A 63 -0.18 19.17 -14.10
CA GLY A 63 1.13 19.81 -13.98
C GLY A 63 2.03 19.28 -12.85
N SER A 64 1.61 18.25 -12.09
CA SER A 64 2.45 17.66 -11.06
C SER A 64 3.58 16.78 -11.64
N LYS A 65 4.68 16.66 -10.89
CA LYS A 65 5.80 15.77 -11.23
C LYS A 65 5.31 14.31 -11.35
N PRO A 66 5.90 13.49 -12.26
CA PRO A 66 5.61 12.06 -12.32
C PRO A 66 5.77 11.42 -10.93
N GLY A 67 4.78 10.61 -10.52
CA GLY A 67 4.73 9.98 -9.20
C GLY A 67 4.00 10.78 -8.11
N MET A 68 3.72 12.07 -8.32
CA MET A 68 2.93 12.87 -7.36
C MET A 68 1.43 12.60 -7.53
N VAL A 69 0.80 12.07 -6.49
CA VAL A 69 -0.64 11.79 -6.42
C VAL A 69 -1.26 12.41 -5.18
N ILE A 70 -2.54 12.74 -5.26
CA ILE A 70 -3.36 13.20 -4.13
C ILE A 70 -4.53 12.23 -3.91
N TYR A 71 -4.97 12.11 -2.65
CA TYR A 71 -6.12 11.31 -2.25
C TYR A 71 -7.26 12.23 -1.82
N GLU A 72 -8.48 11.99 -2.29
CA GLU A 72 -9.67 12.70 -1.76
C GLU A 72 -10.12 12.12 -0.41
N THR A 73 -10.00 10.81 -0.26
CA THR A 73 -10.31 10.11 1.00
C THR A 73 -9.42 8.89 1.08
N ASN A 74 -8.78 8.69 2.22
CA ASN A 74 -7.96 7.53 2.53
C ASN A 74 -8.24 7.06 3.95
N SER A 75 -7.91 5.81 4.20
CA SER A 75 -7.86 5.23 5.54
C SER A 75 -6.39 4.93 5.84
N THR A 76 -5.98 5.12 7.09
CA THR A 76 -4.62 4.79 7.54
C THR A 76 -4.67 3.53 8.38
N ILE A 77 -3.79 2.58 8.09
CA ILE A 77 -3.56 1.39 8.91
C ILE A 77 -2.13 1.41 9.44
N TYR A 78 -1.92 0.89 10.65
CA TYR A 78 -0.61 0.80 11.27
C TYR A 78 -0.13 -0.64 11.19
N VAL A 79 1.03 -0.86 10.57
CA VAL A 79 1.60 -2.20 10.38
C VAL A 79 3.05 -2.23 10.87
N THR A 80 3.46 -3.36 11.42
CA THR A 80 4.88 -3.64 11.66
C THR A 80 5.36 -4.55 10.54
N PRO A 81 6.24 -4.09 9.64
CA PRO A 81 6.76 -4.90 8.54
C PRO A 81 7.62 -6.04 9.06
N GLU A 82 7.12 -7.27 8.96
CA GLU A 82 7.85 -8.49 9.32
C GLU A 82 8.36 -9.20 8.08
N GLU A 83 9.65 -9.55 8.08
CA GLU A 83 10.29 -10.22 6.95
C GLU A 83 9.70 -11.60 6.66
N GLU A 84 9.31 -12.35 7.71
CA GLU A 84 8.66 -13.65 7.57
C GLU A 84 7.34 -13.55 6.81
N THR A 85 6.51 -12.56 7.16
CA THR A 85 5.20 -12.36 6.53
C THR A 85 5.34 -11.93 5.08
N VAL A 86 6.29 -11.04 4.78
CA VAL A 86 6.59 -10.64 3.39
C VAL A 86 7.17 -11.79 2.58
N ALA A 87 8.00 -12.65 3.17
CA ALA A 87 8.54 -13.83 2.52
C ALA A 87 7.44 -14.83 2.12
N LYS A 88 6.41 -15.01 2.96
CA LYS A 88 5.24 -15.85 2.65
C LYS A 88 4.40 -15.32 1.48
N LEU A 89 4.38 -14.01 1.27
CA LEU A 89 3.65 -13.35 0.18
C LEU A 89 4.38 -13.38 -1.17
N LYS A 90 5.65 -13.82 -1.20
CA LYS A 90 6.35 -14.02 -2.48
C LYS A 90 5.66 -15.15 -3.24
N VAL A 91 5.26 -14.85 -4.47
CA VAL A 91 4.79 -15.86 -5.42
C VAL A 91 5.96 -16.84 -5.64
N LYS A 92 5.72 -18.14 -5.44
CA LYS A 92 6.64 -19.17 -5.94
C LYS A 92 6.64 -19.04 -7.45
N SER A 93 7.72 -18.52 -8.01
CA SER A 93 7.96 -18.57 -9.45
C SER A 93 8.09 -20.04 -9.84
N GLU A 94 7.12 -20.55 -10.58
CA GLU A 94 7.25 -21.77 -11.39
C GLU A 94 8.09 -21.48 -12.64
#